data_AF-A0A1B6C5Z9-F1
#
_entry.id   AF-A0A1B6C5Z9-F1
#
_cell.length_a   1.000
_cell.length_b   1.000
_cell.length_c   1.000
_cell.angle_alpha   90.00
_cell.angle_beta   90.00
_cell.angle_gamma   90.00
#
_symmetry.space_group_name_H-M   'P 1'
#
loop_
_entity.id
_entity.type
_entity.pdbx_description
1 polymer ?
#
loop_
_entity_poly.entity_id
_entity_poly.type
_entity_poly.pdbx_seq_one_letter_code
_entity_poly.pdbx_strand_id
1 'polypeptide(L)'
;FKLFVLFAVVIQQTYLLSVDQALKLDKKIADILHGPLNRNVSRNLIGYINLFTGIVSYLILTLDEGKEEYNNSKFFYDRGIPDFLQTEVDGLYINFYQRKFKWTNIERELFEIEMEDSKTVWNEFVRTFERKNPDHIFNFTGDAIHSEFA
;
A
#
# COMPACT_ATOMS: atom_id res chain seq x y z
N PHE A 1 -15.31 18.89 -28.51
CA PHE A 1 -14.18 17.97 -28.69
C PHE A 1 -13.15 18.01 -27.56
N LYS A 2 -12.75 19.19 -27.03
CA LYS A 2 -11.75 19.31 -25.94
C LYS A 2 -12.21 18.74 -24.57
N LEU A 3 -13.52 18.77 -24.28
CA LEU A 3 -14.07 18.20 -23.04
C LEU A 3 -14.00 16.66 -23.02
N PHE A 4 -14.09 16.03 -24.18
CA PHE A 4 -14.07 14.57 -24.33
C PHE A 4 -12.65 13.99 -24.19
N VAL A 5 -11.62 14.76 -24.58
CA VAL A 5 -10.21 14.39 -24.38
C VAL A 5 -9.82 14.49 -22.90
N LEU A 6 -10.33 15.48 -22.17
CA LEU A 6 -10.12 15.57 -20.72
C LEU A 6 -10.81 14.39 -20.00
N PHE A 7 -12.02 14.02 -20.44
CA PHE A 7 -12.73 12.84 -19.93
C PHE A 7 -12.00 11.54 -20.27
N ALA A 8 -11.43 11.41 -21.47
CA ALA A 8 -10.64 10.24 -21.87
C ALA A 8 -9.31 10.11 -21.10
N VAL A 9 -8.66 11.23 -20.73
CA VAL A 9 -7.45 11.23 -19.90
C VAL A 9 -7.78 10.89 -18.44
N VAL A 10 -8.89 11.39 -17.90
CA VAL A 10 -9.36 11.03 -16.54
C VAL A 10 -9.81 9.57 -16.49
N ILE A 11 -10.50 9.08 -17.53
CA ILE A 11 -10.87 7.66 -17.66
C ILE A 11 -9.64 6.78 -17.90
N GLN A 12 -8.60 7.24 -18.61
CA GLN A 12 -7.32 6.51 -18.71
C GLN A 12 -6.54 6.50 -17.39
N GLN A 13 -6.72 7.51 -16.54
CA GLN A 13 -6.10 7.54 -15.21
C GLN A 13 -6.80 6.62 -14.21
N THR A 14 -8.09 6.32 -14.35
CA THR A 14 -8.75 5.32 -13.49
C THR A 14 -8.28 3.89 -13.77
N TYR A 15 -7.83 3.56 -14.98
CA TYR A 15 -7.16 2.27 -15.25
C TYR A 15 -5.78 2.13 -14.58
N LEU A 16 -5.16 3.25 -14.16
CA LEU A 16 -3.88 3.28 -13.46
C LEU A 16 -4.04 3.13 -11.94
N LEU A 17 -5.23 3.32 -11.38
CA LEU A 17 -5.50 3.23 -9.94
C LEU A 17 -6.30 1.96 -9.63
N SER A 18 -5.64 0.81 -9.76
CA SER A 18 -6.28 -0.50 -9.61
C SER A 18 -5.56 -1.36 -8.58
N VAL A 19 -6.25 -2.43 -8.12
CA VAL A 19 -5.67 -3.46 -7.24
C VAL A 19 -4.37 -4.04 -7.83
N ASP A 20 -4.30 -4.31 -9.13
CA ASP A 20 -3.09 -4.83 -9.77
C ASP A 20 -1.89 -3.86 -9.64
N GLN A 21 -2.15 -2.55 -9.71
CA GLN A 21 -1.12 -1.53 -9.51
C GLN A 21 -0.69 -1.43 -8.05
N ALA A 22 -1.64 -1.52 -7.10
CA ALA A 22 -1.32 -1.61 -5.68
C ALA A 22 -0.42 -2.81 -5.38
N LEU A 23 -0.71 -3.98 -5.96
CA LEU A 23 0.09 -5.20 -5.79
C LEU A 23 1.48 -5.11 -6.42
N LYS A 24 1.59 -4.48 -7.59
CA LYS A 24 2.90 -4.22 -8.22
C LYS A 24 3.74 -3.26 -7.38
N LEU A 25 3.12 -2.25 -6.78
CA LEU A 25 3.79 -1.32 -5.89
C LEU A 25 4.21 -1.99 -4.59
N ASP A 26 3.35 -2.77 -3.95
CA ASP A 26 3.68 -3.56 -2.76
C ASP A 26 4.96 -4.37 -2.99
N LYS A 27 4.95 -5.22 -4.03
CA LYS A 27 6.13 -6.03 -4.40
C LYS A 27 7.36 -5.15 -4.64
N LYS A 28 7.21 -4.06 -5.39
CA LYS A 28 8.33 -3.18 -5.72
C LYS A 28 8.90 -2.49 -4.48
N ILE A 29 8.06 -2.02 -3.57
CA ILE A 29 8.48 -1.37 -2.32
C ILE A 29 9.19 -2.40 -1.45
N ALA A 30 8.62 -3.59 -1.28
CA ALA A 30 9.23 -4.70 -0.53
C ALA A 30 10.60 -5.09 -1.13
N ASP A 31 10.72 -5.21 -2.45
CA ASP A 31 11.97 -5.49 -3.15
C ASP A 31 13.02 -4.40 -2.90
N ILE A 32 12.62 -3.13 -2.77
CA ILE A 32 13.54 -2.02 -2.47
C ILE A 32 13.98 -2.07 -0.99
N LEU A 33 13.04 -2.29 -0.08
CA LEU A 33 13.31 -2.37 1.35
C LEU A 33 14.24 -3.53 1.68
N HIS A 34 14.03 -4.70 1.05
CA HIS A 34 14.82 -5.91 1.30
C HIS A 34 16.01 -6.11 0.35
N GLY A 35 16.01 -5.45 -0.81
CA GLY A 35 17.01 -5.64 -1.85
C GLY A 35 18.36 -4.94 -1.63
N PRO A 36 19.33 -5.21 -2.53
CA PRO A 36 20.68 -4.65 -2.45
C PRO A 36 20.73 -3.14 -2.76
N LEU A 37 21.76 -2.48 -2.24
CA LEU A 37 21.95 -1.03 -2.22
C LEU A 37 22.00 -0.37 -3.61
N ASN A 38 21.02 0.49 -3.93
CA ASN A 38 21.15 1.45 -5.02
C ASN A 38 20.59 2.83 -4.61
N ARG A 39 21.44 3.86 -4.64
CA ARG A 39 21.13 5.24 -4.19
C ARG A 39 20.04 5.92 -5.03
N ASN A 40 19.86 5.53 -6.30
CA ASN A 40 18.77 6.05 -7.13
C ASN A 40 17.43 5.42 -6.80
N VAL A 41 17.44 4.22 -6.21
CA VAL A 41 16.23 3.47 -5.87
C VAL A 41 15.58 4.03 -4.60
N SER A 42 16.36 4.57 -3.67
CA SER A 42 15.84 5.13 -2.43
C SER A 42 15.07 6.45 -2.58
N ARG A 43 15.41 7.29 -3.57
CA ARG A 43 14.67 8.53 -3.83
C ARG A 43 13.25 8.29 -4.34
N ASN A 44 13.05 7.18 -5.07
CA ASN A 44 11.75 6.83 -5.61
C ASN A 44 10.91 6.01 -4.61
N LEU A 45 11.52 5.49 -3.53
CA LEU A 45 10.82 4.66 -2.54
C LEU A 45 9.66 5.41 -1.91
N ILE A 46 9.91 6.62 -1.40
CA ILE A 46 8.87 7.49 -0.81
C ILE A 46 7.75 7.72 -1.85
N GLY A 47 8.11 8.12 -3.07
CA GLY A 47 7.12 8.31 -4.13
C GLY A 47 6.28 7.05 -4.47
N TYR A 48 6.84 5.84 -4.36
CA TYR A 48 6.08 4.60 -4.54
C TYR A 48 5.14 4.32 -3.39
N ILE A 49 5.55 4.59 -2.15
CA ILE A 49 4.70 4.50 -0.97
C ILE A 49 3.52 5.45 -1.12
N ASN A 50 3.77 6.73 -1.43
CA ASN A 50 2.71 7.72 -1.64
C ASN A 50 1.74 7.31 -2.75
N LEU A 51 2.25 6.75 -3.85
CA LEU A 51 1.41 6.27 -4.95
C LEU A 51 0.55 5.09 -4.52
N PHE A 52 1.11 4.15 -3.76
CA PHE A 52 0.35 3.04 -3.18
C PHE A 52 -0.78 3.57 -2.29
N THR A 53 -0.47 4.50 -1.38
CA THR A 53 -1.46 5.15 -0.50
C THR A 53 -2.58 5.80 -1.30
N GLY A 54 -2.24 6.53 -2.37
CA GLY A 54 -3.22 7.14 -3.27
C GLY A 54 -4.12 6.13 -3.96
N ILE A 55 -3.57 5.00 -4.43
CA ILE A 55 -4.35 3.92 -5.04
C ILE A 55 -5.30 3.30 -4.03
N VAL A 56 -4.83 2.96 -2.82
CA VAL A 56 -5.70 2.35 -1.81
C VAL A 56 -6.79 3.33 -1.35
N SER A 57 -6.47 4.62 -1.26
CA SER A 57 -7.45 5.68 -0.98
C SER A 57 -8.53 5.76 -2.07
N TYR A 58 -8.13 5.63 -3.33
CA TYR A 58 -9.07 5.53 -4.45
C TYR A 58 -9.94 4.28 -4.36
N LEU A 59 -9.37 3.12 -4.03
CA LEU A 59 -10.11 1.87 -3.83
C LEU A 59 -11.14 1.99 -2.69
N ILE A 60 -10.81 2.67 -1.59
CA ILE A 60 -11.76 2.97 -0.52
C ILE A 60 -12.94 3.76 -1.06
N LEU A 61 -12.67 4.84 -1.79
CA LEU A 61 -13.70 5.71 -2.35
C LEU A 61 -14.62 4.95 -3.31
N THR A 62 -14.06 4.18 -4.25
CA THR A 62 -14.83 3.43 -5.23
C THR A 62 -15.64 2.31 -4.57
N LEU A 63 -15.10 1.67 -3.54
CA LEU A 63 -15.81 0.68 -2.74
C LEU A 63 -16.96 1.31 -1.94
N ASP A 64 -16.75 2.53 -1.42
CA ASP A 64 -17.79 3.27 -0.71
C ASP A 64 -18.95 3.70 -1.60
N GLU A 65 -18.64 4.10 -2.83
CA GLU A 65 -19.60 4.46 -3.87
C GLU A 65 -20.27 3.24 -4.54
N GLY A 66 -19.84 2.01 -4.21
CA GLY A 66 -20.33 0.79 -4.84
C GLY A 66 -19.94 0.66 -6.32
N LYS A 67 -18.88 1.36 -6.75
CA LYS A 67 -18.36 1.36 -8.11
C LYS A 67 -17.18 0.42 -8.31
N GLU A 68 -16.52 0.03 -7.21
CA GLU A 68 -15.42 -0.93 -7.25
C GLU A 68 -15.92 -2.34 -7.54
N GLU A 69 -15.13 -3.10 -8.30
CA GLU A 69 -15.44 -4.48 -8.58
C GLU A 69 -15.16 -5.33 -7.33
N TYR A 70 -16.22 -5.91 -6.75
CA TYR A 70 -16.14 -6.75 -5.54
C TYR A 70 -15.01 -7.78 -5.60
N ASN A 71 -14.85 -8.47 -6.74
CA ASN A 71 -13.82 -9.49 -6.91
C ASN A 71 -12.39 -8.94 -6.77
N ASN A 72 -12.13 -7.72 -7.22
CA ASN A 72 -10.81 -7.10 -7.13
C ASN A 72 -10.52 -6.69 -5.67
N SER A 73 -11.46 -6.00 -5.01
CA SER A 73 -11.28 -5.66 -3.59
C SER A 73 -11.19 -6.88 -2.70
N LYS A 74 -12.00 -7.92 -2.96
CA LYS A 74 -11.94 -9.19 -2.25
C LYS A 74 -10.58 -9.85 -2.43
N PHE A 75 -10.07 -9.93 -3.66
CA PHE A 75 -8.74 -10.48 -3.91
C PHE A 75 -7.65 -9.69 -3.18
N PHE A 76 -7.74 -8.37 -3.17
CA PHE A 76 -6.78 -7.52 -2.47
C PHE A 76 -6.84 -7.71 -0.95
N TYR A 77 -8.05 -7.80 -0.39
CA TYR A 77 -8.30 -8.03 1.02
C TYR A 77 -7.86 -9.43 1.46
N ASP A 78 -8.22 -10.47 0.70
CA ASP A 78 -7.89 -11.87 1.00
C ASP A 78 -6.38 -12.16 0.93
N ARG A 79 -5.61 -11.33 0.22
CA ARG A 79 -4.14 -11.41 0.23
C ARG A 79 -3.55 -11.05 1.60
N GLY A 80 -4.29 -10.30 2.41
CA GLY A 80 -3.83 -9.80 3.71
C GLY A 80 -2.97 -8.53 3.60
N ILE A 81 -2.32 -8.17 4.71
CA ILE A 81 -1.50 -6.96 4.80
C ILE A 81 -0.41 -6.97 3.72
N PRO A 82 -0.24 -5.88 2.94
CA PRO A 82 0.86 -5.70 2.00
C PRO A 82 2.22 -5.98 2.64
N ASP A 83 3.09 -6.73 1.95
CA ASP A 83 4.37 -7.20 2.49
C ASP A 83 5.24 -6.04 2.99
N PHE A 84 5.23 -4.90 2.28
CA PHE A 84 6.02 -3.75 2.72
C PHE A 84 5.50 -3.13 4.02
N LEU A 85 4.19 -3.19 4.30
CA LEU A 85 3.59 -2.67 5.54
C LEU A 85 3.85 -3.57 6.75
N GLN A 86 4.23 -4.83 6.53
CA GLN A 86 4.67 -5.74 7.59
C GLN A 86 6.09 -5.42 8.07
N THR A 87 6.82 -4.57 7.34
CA THR A 87 8.15 -4.12 7.75
C THR A 87 8.05 -3.30 9.03
N GLU A 88 8.84 -3.66 10.03
CA GLU A 88 8.96 -2.87 11.26
C GLU A 88 9.59 -1.50 10.93
N VAL A 89 8.90 -0.44 11.36
CA VAL A 89 9.35 0.96 11.20
C VAL A 89 9.57 1.54 12.59
N ASP A 90 10.30 0.80 13.43
CA ASP A 90 10.71 1.26 14.75
C ASP A 90 12.02 2.06 14.66
N GLY A 91 12.45 2.66 15.77
CA GLY A 91 13.66 3.48 15.80
C GLY A 91 14.94 2.72 15.37
N LEU A 92 15.00 1.40 15.50
CA LEU A 92 16.16 0.60 15.07
C LEU A 92 16.14 0.39 13.55
N TYR A 93 15.00 0.01 12.99
CA TYR A 93 14.84 -0.22 11.55
C TYR A 93 14.88 1.08 10.73
N ILE A 94 14.28 2.16 11.24
CA ILE A 94 14.40 3.49 10.63
C ILE A 94 15.87 3.91 10.51
N ASN A 95 16.65 3.74 11.58
CA ASN A 95 18.07 4.06 11.57
C ASN A 95 18.88 3.13 10.65
N PHE A 96 18.44 1.88 10.49
CA PHE A 96 18.99 0.97 9.49
C PHE A 96 18.72 1.49 8.07
N TYR A 97 17.47 1.84 7.73
CA TYR A 97 17.11 2.36 6.41
C TYR A 97 17.77 3.70 6.11
N GLN A 98 17.86 4.60 7.09
CA GLN A 98 18.58 5.87 6.95
C GLN A 98 20.05 5.64 6.54
N ARG A 99 20.73 4.70 7.21
CA ARG A 99 22.12 4.35 6.90
C ARG A 99 22.25 3.62 5.56
N LYS A 100 21.36 2.66 5.30
CA LYS A 100 21.28 1.89 4.05
C LYS A 100 21.15 2.83 2.85
N PHE A 101 20.18 3.73 2.90
CA PHE A 101 19.84 4.59 1.77
C PHE A 101 20.59 5.93 1.74
N LYS A 102 21.40 6.21 2.78
CA LYS A 102 22.09 7.49 2.98
C LYS A 102 21.12 8.67 2.98
N TRP A 103 19.98 8.49 3.63
CA TRP A 103 18.95 9.52 3.74
C TRP A 103 19.37 10.65 4.66
N THR A 104 19.00 11.86 4.27
CA THR A 104 18.93 13.02 5.16
C THR A 104 17.88 12.79 6.25
N ASN A 105 17.93 13.57 7.32
CA ASN A 105 16.90 13.51 8.38
C ASN A 105 15.51 13.82 7.82
N ILE A 106 15.41 14.69 6.81
CA ILE A 106 14.15 15.05 6.15
C ILE A 106 13.61 13.85 5.37
N GLU A 107 14.43 13.19 4.55
CA GLU A 107 14.00 11.99 3.80
C GLU A 107 13.59 10.85 4.75
N ARG A 108 14.26 10.72 5.89
CA ARG A 108 13.89 9.76 6.93
C ARG A 108 12.52 10.08 7.53
N GLU A 109 12.30 11.33 7.93
CA GLU A 109 11.02 11.79 8.49
C GLU A 109 9.87 11.62 7.49
N LEU A 110 10.09 11.97 6.21
CA LEU A 110 9.11 11.72 5.16
C LEU A 110 8.80 10.24 5.00
N PHE A 111 9.80 9.37 5.02
CA PHE A 111 9.56 7.93 4.97
C PHE A 111 8.71 7.43 6.14
N GLU A 112 9.00 7.91 7.36
CA GLU A 112 8.22 7.56 8.56
C GLU A 112 6.75 7.97 8.42
N ILE A 113 6.51 9.22 8.01
CA ILE A 113 5.16 9.76 7.80
C ILE A 113 4.41 8.93 6.76
N GLU A 114 5.01 8.70 5.59
CA GLU A 114 4.34 8.04 4.48
C GLU A 114 4.09 6.55 4.75
N MET A 115 4.95 5.89 5.54
CA MET A 115 4.69 4.53 6.04
C MET A 115 3.50 4.49 6.98
N GLU A 116 3.37 5.46 7.89
CA GLU A 116 2.25 5.53 8.84
C GLU A 116 0.92 5.86 8.13
N ASP A 117 0.96 6.79 7.18
CA ASP A 117 -0.19 7.12 6.33
C ASP A 117 -0.64 5.90 5.53
N SER A 118 0.30 5.13 4.96
CA SER A 118 -0.01 3.90 4.23
C SER A 118 -0.67 2.86 5.11
N LYS A 119 -0.19 2.67 6.35
CA LYS A 119 -0.82 1.76 7.34
C LYS A 119 -2.23 2.20 7.69
N THR A 120 -2.41 3.50 7.91
CA THR A 120 -3.71 4.10 8.22
C THR A 120 -4.70 3.87 7.09
N VAL A 121 -4.31 4.16 5.85
CA VAL A 121 -5.14 3.96 4.67
C VAL A 121 -5.44 2.48 4.43
N TRP A 122 -4.47 1.58 4.62
CA TRP A 122 -4.73 0.14 4.54
C TRP A 122 -5.78 -0.33 5.57
N ASN A 123 -5.66 0.10 6.83
CA ASN A 123 -6.64 -0.25 7.86
C ASN A 123 -8.04 0.28 7.53
N GLU A 124 -8.13 1.46 6.92
CA GLU A 124 -9.41 2.02 6.48
C GLU A 124 -10.02 1.27 5.29
N PHE A 125 -9.17 0.76 4.39
CA PHE A 125 -9.59 -0.16 3.33
C PHE A 125 -10.20 -1.44 3.90
N VAL A 126 -9.52 -2.09 4.86
CA VAL A 126 -10.01 -3.29 5.55
C VAL A 126 -11.38 -3.03 6.18
N ARG A 127 -11.52 -1.96 6.97
CA ARG A 127 -12.79 -1.58 7.59
C ARG A 127 -13.90 -1.31 6.57
N THR A 128 -13.58 -0.60 5.49
CA THR A 128 -14.56 -0.28 4.44
C THR A 128 -15.01 -1.54 3.72
N PHE A 129 -14.08 -2.46 3.44
CA PHE A 129 -14.40 -3.73 2.81
C PHE A 129 -15.31 -4.60 3.69
N GLU A 130 -14.98 -4.77 4.97
CA GLU A 130 -15.80 -5.52 5.92
C GLU A 130 -17.18 -4.90 6.10
N ARG A 131 -17.27 -3.57 6.23
CA ARG A 131 -18.53 -2.85 6.35
C ARG A 131 -19.43 -3.04 5.12
N LYS A 132 -18.86 -3.06 3.92
CA LYS A 132 -19.60 -3.24 2.67
C LYS A 132 -19.95 -4.69 2.37
N ASN A 133 -19.22 -5.64 2.96
CA ASN A 133 -19.35 -7.06 2.69
C ASN A 133 -19.42 -7.86 4.00
N PRO A 134 -20.45 -7.64 4.85
CA PRO A 134 -20.51 -8.22 6.19
C PRO A 134 -20.59 -9.75 6.22
N ASP A 135 -21.04 -10.37 5.12
CA ASP A 135 -21.11 -11.83 4.98
C ASP A 135 -19.74 -12.46 4.63
N HIS A 136 -18.74 -11.64 4.28
CA HIS A 136 -17.38 -12.10 4.02
C HIS A 136 -16.58 -12.11 5.34
N ILE A 137 -16.67 -13.21 6.08
CA ILE A 137 -15.82 -13.45 7.24
C ILE A 137 -14.47 -13.97 6.73
N PHE A 138 -13.48 -13.09 6.62
CA PHE A 138 -12.10 -13.53 6.45
C PHE A 138 -11.48 -13.70 7.83
N ASN A 139 -11.17 -14.95 8.17
CA ASN A 139 -10.38 -15.24 9.34
C ASN A 139 -8.95 -14.79 9.06
N PHE A 140 -8.55 -13.63 9.58
CA PHE A 140 -7.16 -13.37 9.94
C PHE A 140 -6.78 -14.34 11.09
N THR A 141 -6.77 -15.65 10.83
CA THR A 141 -6.17 -16.61 11.77
C THR A 141 -4.68 -16.40 11.71
N GLY A 142 -4.16 -15.75 12.77
CA GLY A 142 -2.75 -15.61 13.07
C GLY A 142 -2.12 -16.95 13.43
N ASP A 143 -2.13 -17.90 12.48
CA ASP A 143 -1.49 -19.22 12.62
C ASP A 143 -0.04 -19.23 12.13
N ALA A 144 0.59 -18.06 11.98
CA ALA A 144 1.99 -17.95 11.59
C ALA A 144 2.95 -17.43 12.67
N ILE A 145 2.49 -17.07 13.89
CA ILE A 145 3.40 -16.46 14.90
C ILE A 145 3.35 -17.09 16.31
N HIS A 146 2.45 -18.01 16.65
CA HIS A 146 2.37 -18.54 18.04
C HIS A 146 2.27 -20.07 18.24
N SER A 147 2.73 -20.92 17.32
CA SER A 147 2.72 -22.39 17.55
C SER A 147 4.08 -23.11 17.53
N GLU A 148 5.22 -22.41 17.47
CA GLU A 148 6.54 -23.06 17.60
C GLU A 148 7.25 -22.83 18.95
N PHE A 149 6.55 -22.33 19.97
CA PHE A 149 7.08 -22.22 21.34
C PHE A 149 6.07 -22.63 22.43
N ALA A 150 5.44 -23.81 22.26
CA ALA A 150 4.75 -24.52 23.34
C ALA A 150 5.25 -25.96 23.43
#